data_AF-A0A7Z9LBE6-F1
#
_entry.id   AF-A0A7Z9LBE6-F1
#
_cell.length_a   1.000
_cell.length_b   1.000
_cell.length_c   1.000
_cell.angle_alpha   90.00
_cell.angle_beta   90.00
_cell.angle_gamma   90.00
#
_symmetry.space_group_name_H-M   'P 1'
#
loop_
_entity.id
_entity.type
_entity.pdbx_description
1 polymer ?
#
loop_
_entity_poly.entity_id
_entity_poly.type
_entity_poly.pdbx_seq_one_letter_code
_entity_poly.pdbx_strand_id
1 'polypeptide(L)'
;MLSKKQLKTLNLSGLKHLSEGSAVALGHFDGTLNLRGLDSLSTAVAEALSHHVGELNLGGLSSLTDEVAEALGQHQGSLALSGVTSPSDTQVEILSEVDGGLTLGLRSLSPEAARALSKHVGRLHLSGLKSLSLAAAEALAEHDGDLFLYTLESFSDAAAKALSRHKDLRLLLFQLPESAAAILREAGHK
;
A
#
# COMPACT_ATOMS: atom_id res chain seq x y z
N MET A 1 -30.34 12.75 2.29
CA MET A 1 -29.17 13.25 3.05
C MET A 1 -28.58 12.09 3.83
N LEU A 2 -27.53 11.45 3.31
CA LEU A 2 -26.80 10.43 4.06
C LEU A 2 -25.85 11.16 5.02
N SER A 3 -26.11 11.05 6.32
CA SER A 3 -25.23 11.62 7.34
C SER A 3 -23.87 10.93 7.23
N LYS A 4 -22.79 11.70 7.18
CA LYS A 4 -21.43 11.17 7.35
C LYS A 4 -21.36 10.60 8.78
N LYS A 5 -21.66 9.32 8.93
CA LYS A 5 -21.39 8.55 10.16
C LYS A 5 -19.91 8.81 10.47
N GLN A 6 -19.60 9.41 11.62
CA GLN A 6 -18.22 9.42 12.10
C GLN A 6 -17.82 7.95 12.29
N LEU A 7 -17.02 7.41 11.37
CA LEU A 7 -16.46 6.08 11.51
C LEU A 7 -15.61 6.07 12.78
N LYS A 8 -15.89 5.15 13.70
CA LYS A 8 -15.17 5.04 14.98
C LYS A 8 -13.78 4.50 14.70
N THR A 9 -12.76 5.06 15.33
CA THR A 9 -11.40 4.51 15.28
C THR A 9 -11.13 3.73 16.57
N LEU A 10 -10.73 2.47 16.43
CA LEU A 10 -10.23 1.65 17.52
C LEU A 10 -8.71 1.53 17.40
N ASN A 11 -7.99 2.15 18.33
CA ASN A 11 -6.53 2.15 18.35
C ASN A 11 -5.99 1.11 19.34
N LEU A 12 -5.45 0.02 18.80
CA LEU A 12 -4.83 -1.09 19.52
C LEU A 12 -3.34 -1.21 19.17
N SER A 13 -2.69 -0.09 18.83
CA SER A 13 -1.29 -0.07 18.41
C SER A 13 -0.27 -0.55 19.45
N GLY A 14 -0.67 -0.69 20.71
CA GLY A 14 0.15 -1.32 21.75
C GLY A 14 0.06 -2.85 21.78
N LEU A 15 -0.88 -3.46 21.06
CA LEU A 15 -1.10 -4.90 21.06
C LEU A 15 0.02 -5.60 20.27
N LYS A 16 0.71 -6.54 20.91
CA LYS A 16 1.79 -7.34 20.30
C LYS A 16 1.33 -8.71 19.80
N HIS A 17 0.27 -9.24 20.40
CA HIS A 17 -0.30 -10.52 20.03
C HIS A 17 -1.82 -10.39 19.99
N LEU A 18 -2.45 -11.01 19.00
CA LEU A 18 -3.89 -11.04 18.84
C LEU A 18 -4.33 -12.50 18.82
N SER A 19 -5.24 -12.88 19.71
CA SER A 19 -5.84 -14.22 19.67
C SER A 19 -6.89 -14.32 18.58
N GLU A 20 -7.11 -15.52 18.05
CA GLU A 20 -8.14 -15.79 17.03
C GLU A 20 -9.53 -15.30 17.46
N GLY A 21 -9.96 -15.61 18.68
CA GLY A 21 -11.26 -15.15 19.19
C GLY A 21 -11.38 -13.63 19.25
N SER A 22 -10.30 -12.91 19.57
CA SER A 22 -10.29 -11.45 19.53
C SER A 22 -10.30 -10.93 18.10
N ALA A 23 -9.57 -11.58 17.19
CA ALA A 23 -9.55 -11.24 15.78
C ALA A 23 -10.94 -11.38 15.14
N VAL A 24 -11.69 -12.43 15.47
CA VAL A 24 -13.07 -12.62 15.00
C VAL A 24 -13.98 -11.46 15.45
N ALA A 25 -13.86 -11.04 16.72
CA ALA A 25 -14.63 -9.89 17.20
C ALA A 25 -14.24 -8.58 16.48
N LEU A 26 -12.94 -8.40 16.20
CA LEU A 26 -12.44 -7.24 15.46
C LEU A 26 -12.84 -7.25 13.99
N GLY A 27 -12.94 -8.42 13.34
CA GLY A 27 -13.40 -8.54 11.96
C GLY A 27 -14.81 -8.00 11.71
N HIS A 28 -15.64 -7.89 12.76
CA HIS A 28 -16.99 -7.34 12.68
C HIS A 28 -17.08 -5.86 13.12
N PHE A 29 -15.96 -5.21 13.41
CA PHE A 29 -15.94 -3.83 13.89
C PHE A 29 -16.24 -2.83 12.77
N ASP A 30 -17.29 -2.01 12.92
CA ASP A 30 -17.61 -0.92 11.97
C ASP A 30 -16.73 0.32 12.25
N GLY A 31 -15.65 0.49 11.48
CA GLY A 31 -14.77 1.65 11.55
C GLY A 31 -13.31 1.39 11.18
N THR A 32 -12.40 2.23 11.66
CA THR A 32 -10.95 2.07 11.42
C THR A 32 -10.31 1.26 12.55
N LEU A 33 -9.56 0.21 12.20
CA LEU A 33 -8.75 -0.60 13.11
C LEU A 33 -7.27 -0.25 12.97
N ASN A 34 -6.64 0.16 14.07
CA ASN A 34 -5.20 0.37 14.11
C ASN A 34 -4.51 -0.70 14.98
N LEU A 35 -3.84 -1.62 14.31
CA LEU A 35 -3.14 -2.80 14.86
C LEU A 35 -1.64 -2.77 14.54
N ARG A 36 -1.05 -1.58 14.33
CA ARG A 36 0.39 -1.42 14.00
C ARG A 36 1.38 -1.99 15.05
N GLY A 37 0.88 -2.48 16.18
CA GLY A 37 1.70 -3.12 17.21
C GLY A 37 2.07 -4.56 16.87
N LEU A 38 1.25 -5.24 16.05
CA LEU A 38 1.44 -6.63 15.63
C LEU A 38 2.60 -6.71 14.64
N ASP A 39 3.54 -7.60 14.88
CA ASP A 39 4.73 -7.84 14.04
C ASP A 39 4.62 -9.10 13.17
N SER A 40 3.64 -9.94 13.47
CA SER A 40 3.33 -11.23 12.85
C SER A 40 1.83 -11.52 12.99
N LEU A 41 1.29 -12.31 12.06
CA LEU A 41 -0.08 -12.84 12.09
C LEU A 41 -0.04 -14.35 11.84
N SER A 42 -0.93 -15.10 12.50
CA SER A 42 -1.28 -16.44 12.03
C SER A 42 -2.28 -16.32 10.88
N THR A 43 -2.38 -17.36 10.06
CA THR A 43 -3.39 -17.45 8.98
C THR A 43 -4.81 -17.24 9.52
N ALA A 44 -5.18 -17.91 10.61
CA ALA A 44 -6.51 -17.78 11.22
C ALA A 44 -6.83 -16.35 11.71
N VAL A 45 -5.82 -15.63 12.21
CA VAL A 45 -6.01 -14.22 12.59
C VAL A 45 -6.16 -13.33 11.36
N ALA A 46 -5.38 -13.57 10.30
CA ALA A 46 -5.49 -12.83 9.04
C ALA A 46 -6.85 -13.05 8.37
N GLU A 47 -7.34 -14.30 8.34
CA GLU A 47 -8.68 -14.68 7.85
C GLU A 47 -9.78 -13.98 8.66
N ALA A 48 -9.67 -13.98 9.99
CA ALA A 48 -10.66 -13.30 10.83
C ALA A 48 -10.69 -11.78 10.58
N LEU A 49 -9.53 -11.17 10.34
CA LEU A 49 -9.41 -9.74 10.05
C LEU A 49 -9.84 -9.37 8.63
N SER A 50 -9.79 -10.27 7.65
CA SER A 50 -10.21 -9.97 6.26
C SER A 50 -11.72 -9.79 6.12
N HIS A 51 -12.51 -10.25 7.10
CA HIS A 51 -13.93 -9.95 7.20
C HIS A 51 -14.23 -8.48 7.59
N HIS A 52 -13.22 -7.72 8.01
CA HIS A 52 -13.36 -6.30 8.26
C HIS A 52 -13.59 -5.55 6.96
N VAL A 53 -14.45 -4.53 6.96
CA VAL A 53 -14.77 -3.74 5.75
C VAL A 53 -14.16 -2.33 5.82
N GLY A 54 -13.72 -1.91 7.01
CA GLY A 54 -13.13 -0.60 7.21
C GLY A 54 -11.63 -0.54 6.91
N GLU A 55 -11.01 0.58 7.29
CA GLU A 55 -9.56 0.73 7.20
C GLU A 55 -8.88 -0.19 8.22
N LEU A 56 -7.91 -0.99 7.76
CA LEU A 56 -7.11 -1.92 8.55
C LEU A 56 -5.64 -1.51 8.49
N ASN A 57 -5.08 -1.04 9.60
CA ASN A 57 -3.68 -0.68 9.70
C ASN A 57 -2.89 -1.77 10.44
N LEU A 58 -2.08 -2.50 9.68
CA LEU A 58 -1.14 -3.55 10.10
C LEU A 58 0.30 -3.09 9.86
N GLY A 59 0.59 -1.80 9.98
CA GLY A 59 1.88 -1.21 9.62
C GLY A 59 3.09 -1.70 10.43
N GLY A 60 2.88 -2.51 11.48
CA GLY A 60 3.94 -3.17 12.24
C GLY A 60 4.34 -4.54 11.69
N LEU A 61 3.53 -5.15 10.81
CA LEU A 61 3.77 -6.46 10.25
C LEU A 61 5.02 -6.41 9.38
N SER A 62 6.02 -7.24 9.70
CA SER A 62 7.35 -7.16 9.09
C SER A 62 7.54 -8.10 7.89
N SER A 63 6.76 -9.17 7.83
CA SER A 63 6.78 -10.18 6.76
C SER A 63 5.39 -10.76 6.55
N LEU A 64 5.20 -11.41 5.39
CA LEU A 64 4.00 -12.15 5.03
C LEU A 64 4.39 -13.58 4.68
N THR A 65 3.56 -14.53 5.10
CA THR A 65 3.48 -15.82 4.42
C THR A 65 2.49 -15.70 3.27
N ASP A 66 2.50 -16.65 2.33
CA ASP A 66 1.58 -16.63 1.20
C ASP A 66 0.13 -16.77 1.69
N GLU A 67 -0.12 -17.59 2.71
CA GLU A 67 -1.46 -17.78 3.28
C GLU A 67 -1.97 -16.50 3.97
N VAL A 68 -1.09 -15.74 4.63
CA VAL A 68 -1.46 -14.44 5.22
C VAL A 68 -1.75 -13.42 4.13
N ALA A 69 -0.97 -13.41 3.04
CA ALA A 69 -1.24 -12.54 1.89
C ALA A 69 -2.58 -12.90 1.22
N GLU A 70 -2.86 -14.19 1.00
CA GLU A 70 -4.14 -14.70 0.47
C GLU A 70 -5.32 -14.27 1.32
N ALA A 71 -5.24 -14.44 2.64
CA ALA A 71 -6.29 -14.02 3.55
C ALA A 71 -6.52 -12.50 3.50
N LEU A 72 -5.45 -11.69 3.58
CA LEU A 72 -5.55 -10.23 3.54
C LEU A 72 -5.96 -9.69 2.16
N GLY A 73 -5.68 -10.42 1.08
CA GLY A 73 -6.12 -10.08 -0.28
C GLY A 73 -7.63 -10.01 -0.43
N GLN A 74 -8.38 -10.72 0.42
CA GLN A 74 -9.85 -10.71 0.45
C GLN A 74 -10.45 -9.54 1.24
N HIS A 75 -9.62 -8.69 1.84
CA HIS A 75 -10.07 -7.56 2.65
C HIS A 75 -10.78 -6.50 1.80
N GLN A 76 -12.01 -6.12 2.18
CA GLN A 76 -12.87 -5.22 1.39
C GLN A 76 -12.76 -3.74 1.80
N GLY A 77 -11.57 -3.32 2.19
CA GLY A 77 -11.32 -1.97 2.69
C GLY A 77 -9.85 -1.57 2.58
N SER A 78 -9.54 -0.33 2.97
CA SER A 78 -8.15 0.12 2.83
C SER A 78 -7.22 -0.65 3.77
N LEU A 79 -6.10 -1.13 3.24
CA LEU A 79 -5.12 -1.95 3.95
C LEU A 79 -3.76 -1.25 3.98
N ALA A 80 -3.22 -1.07 5.19
CA ALA A 80 -1.89 -0.49 5.38
C ALA A 80 -0.90 -1.51 5.95
N LEU A 81 0.10 -1.84 5.15
CA LEU A 81 1.18 -2.80 5.42
C LEU A 81 2.56 -2.12 5.29
N SER A 82 2.71 -0.93 5.88
CA SER A 82 3.94 -0.12 5.79
C SER A 82 5.19 -0.81 6.35
N GLY A 83 5.04 -1.85 7.18
CA GLY A 83 6.14 -2.64 7.73
C GLY A 83 6.62 -3.76 6.82
N VAL A 84 5.83 -4.15 5.81
CA VAL A 84 6.16 -5.23 4.88
C VAL A 84 7.05 -4.67 3.78
N THR A 85 8.36 -4.91 3.89
CA THR A 85 9.36 -4.24 3.05
C THR A 85 9.88 -5.06 1.86
N SER A 86 9.71 -6.37 1.89
CA SER A 86 10.26 -7.30 0.90
C SER A 86 9.31 -8.49 0.64
N PRO A 87 8.04 -8.25 0.27
CA PRO A 87 7.15 -9.32 -0.16
C PRO A 87 7.62 -9.92 -1.49
N SER A 88 7.19 -11.15 -1.78
CA SER A 88 7.39 -11.75 -3.10
C SER A 88 6.48 -11.09 -4.15
N ASP A 89 6.78 -11.27 -5.44
CA ASP A 89 5.92 -10.77 -6.51
C ASP A 89 4.51 -11.37 -6.44
N THR A 90 4.39 -12.65 -6.08
CA THR A 90 3.11 -13.33 -5.84
C THR A 90 2.32 -12.68 -4.70
N GLN A 91 2.97 -12.35 -3.59
CA GLN A 91 2.32 -11.66 -2.48
C GLN A 91 1.85 -10.26 -2.88
N VAL A 92 2.63 -9.54 -3.68
CA VAL A 92 2.21 -8.23 -4.22
C VAL A 92 1.04 -8.38 -5.18
N GLU A 93 1.03 -9.41 -6.02
CA GLU A 93 -0.07 -9.72 -6.92
C GLU A 93 -1.38 -9.94 -6.16
N ILE A 94 -1.36 -10.81 -5.15
CA ILE A 94 -2.53 -11.05 -4.29
C ILE A 94 -3.00 -9.76 -3.60
N LEU A 95 -2.07 -8.99 -3.01
CA LEU A 95 -2.43 -7.76 -2.29
C LEU A 95 -2.95 -6.65 -3.20
N SER A 96 -2.65 -6.70 -4.50
CA SER A 96 -3.16 -5.73 -5.48
C SER A 96 -4.67 -5.88 -5.72
N GLU A 97 -5.25 -7.02 -5.33
CA GLU A 97 -6.69 -7.30 -5.46
C GLU A 97 -7.54 -6.71 -4.31
N VAL A 98 -6.91 -6.20 -3.25
CA VAL A 98 -7.60 -5.56 -2.12
C VAL A 98 -8.44 -4.36 -2.59
N ASP A 99 -9.62 -4.17 -2.01
CA ASP A 99 -10.46 -3.01 -2.30
C ASP A 99 -9.95 -1.74 -1.60
N GLY A 100 -10.07 -0.58 -2.25
CA GLY A 100 -9.79 0.70 -1.61
C GLY A 100 -8.31 1.08 -1.65
N GLY A 101 -7.75 1.60 -0.55
CA GLY A 101 -6.38 2.08 -0.53
C GLY A 101 -5.38 1.02 -0.06
N LEU A 102 -4.28 0.84 -0.79
CA LEU A 102 -3.18 -0.05 -0.42
C LEU A 102 -1.93 0.74 -0.07
N THR A 103 -1.34 0.48 1.10
CA THR A 103 -0.03 1.01 1.48
C THR A 103 0.97 -0.12 1.71
N LEU A 104 2.11 -0.09 1.01
CA LEU A 104 3.19 -1.07 1.14
C LEU A 104 4.53 -0.38 1.45
N GLY A 105 5.32 -0.99 2.33
CA GLY A 105 6.65 -0.51 2.74
C GLY A 105 7.81 -0.93 1.82
N LEU A 106 7.54 -1.26 0.55
CA LEU A 106 8.50 -1.89 -0.36
C LEU A 106 9.83 -1.15 -0.42
N ARG A 107 10.96 -1.85 -0.22
CA ARG A 107 12.31 -1.29 -0.41
C ARG A 107 12.77 -1.30 -1.86
N SER A 108 12.25 -2.24 -2.64
CA SER A 108 12.50 -2.40 -4.06
C SER A 108 11.21 -2.85 -4.75
N LEU A 109 11.06 -2.52 -6.03
CA LEU A 109 9.91 -2.92 -6.83
C LEU A 109 10.39 -3.56 -8.14
N SER A 110 10.07 -4.84 -8.33
CA SER A 110 10.30 -5.55 -9.58
C SER A 110 9.33 -5.04 -10.67
N PRO A 111 9.66 -5.21 -11.96
CA PRO A 111 8.72 -4.96 -13.04
C PRO A 111 7.41 -5.76 -12.92
N GLU A 112 7.49 -6.99 -12.42
CA GLU A 112 6.36 -7.91 -12.24
C GLU A 112 5.41 -7.40 -11.16
N ALA A 113 5.94 -7.08 -9.97
CA ALA A 113 5.17 -6.46 -8.89
C ALA A 113 4.58 -5.10 -9.30
N ALA A 114 5.33 -4.29 -10.06
CA ALA A 114 4.83 -3.01 -10.56
C ALA A 114 3.63 -3.18 -11.51
N ARG A 115 3.64 -4.20 -12.37
CA ARG A 115 2.53 -4.55 -13.28
C ARG A 115 1.31 -5.10 -12.54
N ALA A 116 1.51 -5.78 -11.43
CA ALA A 116 0.39 -6.20 -10.60
C ALA A 116 -0.24 -4.98 -9.91
N LEU A 117 0.59 -4.14 -9.28
CA LEU A 117 0.15 -2.92 -8.61
C LEU A 117 -0.49 -1.89 -9.55
N SER A 118 -0.10 -1.83 -10.82
CA SER A 118 -0.74 -0.94 -11.79
C SER A 118 -2.20 -1.29 -12.07
N LYS A 119 -2.63 -2.52 -11.79
CA LYS A 119 -4.01 -2.98 -11.92
C LYS A 119 -4.86 -2.73 -10.67
N HIS A 120 -4.23 -2.37 -9.54
CA HIS A 120 -4.93 -2.11 -8.30
C HIS A 120 -5.94 -0.97 -8.47
N VAL A 121 -7.15 -1.16 -7.97
CA VAL A 121 -8.23 -0.17 -8.06
C VAL A 121 -8.31 0.61 -6.76
N GLY A 122 -7.65 1.77 -6.73
CA GLY A 122 -7.77 2.71 -5.63
C GLY A 122 -6.51 3.52 -5.39
N ARG A 123 -6.23 3.81 -4.12
CA ARG A 123 -5.10 4.68 -3.74
C ARG A 123 -3.89 3.81 -3.45
N LEU A 124 -2.81 4.01 -4.18
CA LEU A 124 -1.58 3.23 -3.99
C LEU A 124 -0.49 4.08 -3.34
N HIS A 125 0.00 3.67 -2.18
CA HIS A 125 1.08 4.33 -1.48
C HIS A 125 2.27 3.39 -1.25
N LEU A 126 3.38 3.68 -1.92
CA LEU A 126 4.62 2.91 -1.79
C LEU A 126 5.61 3.69 -0.91
N SER A 127 5.50 3.48 0.40
CA SER A 127 6.12 4.34 1.43
C SER A 127 7.57 3.99 1.77
N GLY A 128 8.19 3.04 1.08
CA GLY A 128 9.56 2.57 1.34
C GLY A 128 10.52 2.68 0.16
N LEU A 129 10.03 3.00 -1.04
CA LEU A 129 10.83 2.95 -2.25
C LEU A 129 11.78 4.14 -2.30
N LYS A 130 13.08 3.86 -2.40
CA LYS A 130 14.15 4.87 -2.53
C LYS A 130 14.56 5.10 -3.98
N SER A 131 14.45 4.09 -4.82
CA SER A 131 14.70 4.18 -6.24
C SER A 131 13.66 3.41 -7.06
N LEU A 132 13.59 3.75 -8.34
CA LEU A 132 12.65 3.13 -9.29
C LEU A 132 13.33 2.86 -10.62
N SER A 133 13.16 1.65 -11.15
CA SER A 133 13.64 1.29 -12.48
C SER A 133 12.73 1.88 -13.55
N LEU A 134 13.22 1.98 -14.80
CA LEU A 134 12.39 2.42 -15.92
C LEU A 134 11.16 1.53 -16.12
N ALA A 135 11.34 0.20 -16.11
CA ALA A 135 10.24 -0.73 -16.33
C ALA A 135 9.16 -0.65 -15.23
N ALA A 136 9.57 -0.47 -13.97
CA ALA A 136 8.62 -0.27 -12.88
C ALA A 136 7.91 1.08 -12.97
N ALA A 137 8.62 2.15 -13.38
CA ALA A 137 8.04 3.46 -13.64
C ALA A 137 7.02 3.44 -14.79
N GLU A 138 7.31 2.71 -15.87
CA GLU A 138 6.41 2.52 -17.00
C GLU A 138 5.12 1.80 -16.57
N ALA A 139 5.23 0.70 -15.82
CA ALA A 139 4.08 -0.02 -15.31
C ALA A 139 3.24 0.82 -14.34
N LEU A 140 3.87 1.46 -13.34
CA LEU A 140 3.14 2.30 -12.38
C LEU A 140 2.48 3.52 -13.03
N ALA A 141 3.00 4.02 -14.17
CA ALA A 141 2.36 5.11 -14.91
C ALA A 141 1.01 4.71 -15.54
N GLU A 142 0.70 3.41 -15.63
CA GLU A 142 -0.59 2.89 -16.12
C GLU A 142 -1.67 2.79 -15.04
N HIS A 143 -1.30 2.98 -13.77
CA HIS A 143 -2.25 2.98 -12.65
C HIS A 143 -3.27 4.12 -12.78
N ASP A 144 -4.56 3.83 -12.56
CA ASP A 144 -5.67 4.78 -12.68
C ASP A 144 -6.25 5.15 -11.29
N GLY A 145 -5.42 5.75 -10.45
CA GLY A 145 -5.77 6.20 -9.10
C GLY A 145 -4.66 7.05 -8.48
N ASP A 146 -4.84 7.62 -7.28
CA ASP A 146 -3.77 8.39 -6.65
C ASP A 146 -2.55 7.47 -6.38
N LEU A 147 -1.38 7.90 -6.86
CA LEU A 147 -0.12 7.21 -6.68
C LEU A 147 0.84 8.05 -5.83
N PHE A 148 1.18 7.54 -4.65
CA PHE A 148 2.03 8.23 -3.68
C PHE A 148 3.42 7.57 -3.60
N LEU A 149 4.45 8.31 -3.99
CA LEU A 149 5.86 7.88 -4.04
C LEU A 149 6.77 8.86 -3.27
N TYR A 150 6.35 9.24 -2.06
CA TYR A 150 6.99 10.30 -1.27
C TYR A 150 8.41 9.97 -0.78
N THR A 151 8.88 8.74 -0.89
CA THR A 151 10.22 8.34 -0.43
C THR A 151 11.24 8.20 -1.55
N LEU A 152 10.85 8.38 -2.82
CA LEU A 152 11.77 8.26 -3.94
C LEU A 152 12.84 9.34 -3.89
N GLU A 153 14.10 8.93 -3.97
CA GLU A 153 15.27 9.81 -3.95
C GLU A 153 16.06 9.74 -5.26
N SER A 154 15.94 8.66 -6.05
CA SER A 154 16.73 8.49 -7.26
C SER A 154 16.04 7.64 -8.33
N PHE A 155 15.95 8.18 -9.55
CA PHE A 155 15.57 7.46 -10.77
C PHE A 155 16.03 8.24 -12.00
N SER A 156 15.98 7.61 -13.17
CA SER A 156 16.44 8.21 -14.42
C SER A 156 15.44 9.20 -15.01
N ASP A 157 15.93 10.09 -15.88
CA ASP A 157 15.07 10.97 -16.69
C ASP A 157 14.04 10.20 -17.52
N ALA A 158 14.38 8.98 -17.97
CA ALA A 158 13.43 8.12 -18.68
C ALA A 158 12.28 7.66 -17.77
N ALA A 159 12.59 7.27 -16.52
CA ALA A 159 11.56 6.93 -15.53
C ALA A 159 10.72 8.17 -15.16
N ALA A 160 11.33 9.36 -15.09
CA ALA A 160 10.61 10.62 -14.90
C ALA A 160 9.60 10.89 -16.03
N LYS A 161 10.01 10.70 -17.29
CA LYS A 161 9.14 10.84 -18.48
C LYS A 161 8.03 9.79 -18.51
N ALA A 162 8.26 8.60 -17.97
CA ALA A 162 7.23 7.58 -17.85
C ALA A 162 6.18 8.01 -16.83
N LEU A 163 6.61 8.34 -15.61
CA LEU A 163 5.76 8.76 -14.51
C LEU A 163 5.02 10.08 -14.77
N SER A 164 5.58 10.98 -15.57
CA SER A 164 4.96 12.28 -15.86
C SER A 164 3.58 12.14 -16.54
N ARG A 165 3.30 11.00 -17.16
CA ARG A 165 2.02 10.65 -17.78
C ARG A 165 0.91 10.32 -16.77
N HIS A 166 1.28 9.95 -15.54
CA HIS A 166 0.33 9.61 -14.50
C HIS A 166 -0.29 10.87 -13.91
N LYS A 167 -1.62 11.01 -13.96
CA LYS A 167 -2.32 12.27 -13.64
C LYS A 167 -2.30 12.61 -12.16
N ASP A 168 -2.49 11.60 -11.30
CA ASP A 168 -2.63 11.77 -9.85
C ASP A 168 -1.39 11.31 -9.09
N LEU A 169 -0.22 11.65 -9.64
CA LEU A 169 1.09 11.32 -9.06
C LEU A 169 1.45 12.31 -7.96
N ARG A 170 1.87 11.80 -6.79
CA ARG A 170 2.37 12.62 -5.68
C ARG A 170 3.71 12.11 -5.19
N LEU A 171 4.70 13.00 -5.22
CA LEU A 171 6.07 12.73 -4.81
C LEU A 171 6.73 14.03 -4.36
N LEU A 172 7.90 13.94 -3.74
CA LEU A 172 8.62 15.11 -3.24
C LEU A 172 9.69 15.54 -4.26
N LEU A 173 9.40 16.53 -5.10
CA LEU A 173 10.33 16.96 -6.16
C LEU A 173 11.69 17.43 -5.65
N PHE A 174 11.73 18.01 -4.44
CA PHE A 174 12.96 18.59 -3.87
C PHE A 174 14.03 17.56 -3.48
N GLN A 175 13.67 16.27 -3.37
CA GLN A 175 14.60 15.21 -2.99
C GLN A 175 15.07 14.38 -4.20
N LEU A 176 14.59 14.70 -5.41
CA LEU A 176 14.93 14.01 -6.65
C LEU A 176 16.15 14.63 -7.33
N PRO A 177 16.83 13.89 -8.25
CA PRO A 177 17.80 14.49 -9.15
C PRO A 177 17.15 15.64 -9.95
N GLU A 178 17.86 16.76 -10.08
CA GLU A 178 17.28 17.99 -10.67
C GLU A 178 16.74 17.78 -12.08
N SER A 179 17.40 16.95 -12.90
CA SER A 179 16.92 16.62 -14.25
C SER A 179 15.56 15.90 -14.24
N ALA A 180 15.41 14.90 -13.37
CA ALA A 180 14.15 14.17 -13.19
C ALA A 180 13.05 15.06 -12.61
N ALA A 181 13.39 15.91 -11.63
CA ALA A 181 12.47 16.87 -11.05
C ALA A 181 11.98 17.90 -12.09
N ALA A 182 12.87 18.42 -12.94
CA ALA A 182 12.51 19.35 -14.00
C ALA A 182 11.49 18.76 -14.98
N ILE A 183 11.70 17.51 -15.42
CA ILE A 183 10.75 16.78 -16.29
C ILE A 183 9.36 16.70 -15.67
N LEU A 184 9.28 16.40 -14.37
CA LEU A 184 8.00 16.29 -13.66
C LEU A 184 7.33 17.65 -13.46
N ARG A 185 8.09 18.72 -13.17
CA ARG A 185 7.58 20.09 -13.08
C ARG A 185 7.00 20.56 -14.41
N GLU A 186 7.69 20.30 -15.52
CA GLU A 186 7.22 20.64 -16.87
C GLU A 186 5.90 19.94 -17.21
N ALA A 187 5.69 18.73 -16.68
CA ALA A 187 4.44 17.99 -16.80
C ALA A 187 3.34 18.42 -15.80
N GLY A 188 3.61 19.41 -14.95
CA GLY A 188 2.63 19.99 -14.02
C GLY A 188 2.58 19.37 -12.62
N HIS A 189 3.49 18.43 -12.31
CA HIS A 189 3.64 17.87 -10.97
C HIS A 189 4.30 18.90 -10.02
N LYS A 190 3.90 18.89 -8.75
CA LYS A 190 4.34 19.86 -7.73
C LYS A 190 4.89 19.19 -6.49
#